data_AF-A0A7X3WUT6-F1
#
_entry.id   AF-A0A7X3WUT6-F1
#
_cell.length_a   1.000
_cell.length_b   1.000
_cell.length_c   1.000
_cell.angle_alpha   90.00
_cell.angle_beta   90.00
_cell.angle_gamma   90.00
#
_symmetry.space_group_name_H-M   'P 1'
#
loop_
_entity.id
_entity.type
_entity.pdbx_description
1 polymer ?
#
loop_
_entity_poly.entity_id
_entity_poly.type
_entity_poly.pdbx_seq_one_letter_code
_entity_poly.pdbx_strand_id
1 'polypeptide(L)'
;MRQRFTEGLSDKGYRFICGNVTNLTDVDLAIVNDSEKTCLLLELKWFIAPTVARERIEKSEEIEKGISQVLELQQAFADNHRPLLDKLNIDSNYRLEGVVVSQNWIGYANAQSPEVPVIRVDHLIAKLKAAESLQSTIEWLKDREYLPKEGEHFKIVDGDPLTICNWSLITPEVELLVHDTFFPL
;
A
#
# COMPACT_ATOMS: atom_id res chain seq x y z
N MET A 1 7.17 -12.18 -3.76
CA MET A 1 7.11 -10.84 -3.13
C MET A 1 7.83 -10.78 -1.78
N ARG A 2 7.51 -11.66 -0.81
CA ARG A 2 8.15 -11.69 0.53
C ARG A 2 9.68 -11.62 0.51
N GLN A 3 10.32 -12.42 -0.34
CA GLN A 3 11.78 -12.47 -0.49
C GLN A 3 12.38 -11.09 -0.83
N ARG A 4 11.66 -10.25 -1.59
CA ARG A 4 12.12 -8.89 -1.95
C ARG A 4 12.23 -7.98 -0.73
N PHE A 5 11.35 -8.16 0.25
CA PHE A 5 11.43 -7.43 1.52
C PHE A 5 12.57 -7.96 2.38
N THR A 6 12.66 -9.29 2.56
CA THR A 6 13.69 -9.88 3.44
C THR A 6 15.10 -9.64 2.92
N GLU A 7 15.32 -9.73 1.61
CA GLU A 7 16.63 -9.44 1.00
C GLU A 7 16.89 -7.95 0.86
N GLY A 8 15.85 -7.16 0.55
CA GLY A 8 16.00 -5.72 0.36
C GLY A 8 16.25 -4.94 1.65
N LEU A 9 15.96 -5.52 2.81
CA LEU A 9 15.97 -4.84 4.12
C LEU A 9 16.76 -5.61 5.18
N SER A 10 17.63 -6.55 4.78
CA SER A 10 18.44 -7.38 5.70
C SER A 10 19.23 -6.55 6.72
N ASP A 11 19.67 -5.36 6.32
CA ASP A 11 20.60 -4.54 7.10
C ASP A 11 19.91 -3.57 8.07
N LYS A 12 18.56 -3.56 8.08
CA LYS A 12 17.75 -2.63 8.89
C LYS A 12 17.40 -3.15 10.29
N GLY A 13 17.79 -4.39 10.63
CA GLY A 13 17.50 -4.98 11.93
C GLY A 13 16.02 -5.32 12.17
N TYR A 14 15.21 -5.41 11.11
CA TYR A 14 13.80 -5.80 11.21
C TYR A 14 13.63 -7.31 11.37
N ARG A 15 12.60 -7.71 12.13
CA ARG A 15 12.10 -9.08 12.11
C ARG A 15 11.01 -9.21 11.05
N PHE A 16 11.07 -10.30 10.29
CA PHE A 16 10.07 -10.63 9.28
C PHE A 16 9.31 -11.88 9.72
N ILE A 17 7.98 -11.78 9.76
CA ILE A 17 7.12 -12.85 10.28
C ILE A 17 6.02 -13.13 9.26
N CYS A 18 5.67 -14.39 9.05
CA CYS A 18 4.55 -14.77 8.20
C CYS A 18 3.89 -16.07 8.67
N GLY A 19 2.69 -16.32 8.15
CA GLY A 19 1.96 -17.57 8.25
C GLY A 19 0.66 -17.44 9.03
N ASN A 20 0.06 -18.60 9.26
CA ASN A 20 -1.27 -18.74 9.83
C ASN A 20 -1.39 -18.20 11.27
N VAL A 21 -2.58 -17.68 11.57
CA VAL A 21 -3.06 -17.34 12.90
C VAL A 21 -4.40 -18.07 13.13
N THR A 22 -4.55 -18.71 14.28
CA THR A 22 -5.76 -19.47 14.60
C THR A 22 -7.00 -18.59 14.61
N ASN A 23 -8.05 -18.97 13.86
CA ASN A 23 -9.33 -18.26 13.76
C ASN A 23 -9.24 -16.82 13.22
N LEU A 24 -8.20 -16.50 12.46
CA LEU A 24 -8.05 -15.22 11.76
C LEU A 24 -7.52 -15.48 10.34
N THR A 25 -7.51 -14.44 9.52
CA THR A 25 -6.76 -14.46 8.27
C THR A 25 -5.26 -14.64 8.51
N ASP A 26 -4.56 -15.18 7.52
CA ASP A 26 -3.12 -15.44 7.61
C ASP A 26 -2.32 -14.13 7.56
N VAL A 27 -1.21 -14.07 8.30
CA VAL A 27 -0.26 -12.96 8.19
C VAL A 27 0.63 -13.20 6.97
N ASP A 28 0.38 -12.44 5.91
CA ASP A 28 1.15 -12.56 4.68
C ASP A 28 2.62 -12.18 4.89
N LEU A 29 2.86 -11.03 5.48
CA LEU A 29 4.16 -10.60 5.99
C LEU A 29 3.96 -9.53 7.06
N ALA A 30 4.70 -9.60 8.16
CA ALA A 30 4.82 -8.53 9.14
C ALA A 30 6.27 -8.10 9.24
N ILE A 31 6.50 -6.79 9.27
CA ILE A 31 7.80 -6.17 9.54
C ILE A 31 7.73 -5.61 10.96
N VAL A 32 8.57 -6.14 11.86
CA VAL A 32 8.59 -5.71 13.26
C VAL A 32 9.91 -5.06 13.59
N ASN A 33 9.85 -3.91 14.25
CA ASN A 33 10.98 -3.24 14.87
C ASN A 33 10.76 -3.17 16.39
N ASP A 34 11.55 -3.94 17.13
CA ASP A 34 11.40 -4.06 18.59
C ASP A 34 11.88 -2.82 19.34
N SER A 35 12.86 -2.08 18.81
CA SER A 35 13.38 -0.87 19.47
C SER A 35 12.36 0.27 19.44
N GLU A 36 11.60 0.36 18.36
CA GLU A 36 10.50 1.33 18.15
C GLU A 36 9.15 0.79 18.65
N LYS A 37 9.08 -0.46 19.11
CA LYS A 37 7.83 -1.19 19.39
C LYS A 37 6.78 -0.99 18.29
N THR A 38 7.19 -1.21 17.03
CA THR A 38 6.36 -0.93 15.87
C THR A 38 6.25 -2.16 14.98
N CYS A 39 5.05 -2.45 14.49
CA CYS A 39 4.73 -3.55 13.60
C CYS A 39 3.95 -3.03 12.39
N LEU A 40 4.41 -3.37 11.18
CA LEU A 40 3.72 -3.09 9.94
C LEU A 40 3.27 -4.42 9.31
N LEU A 41 1.96 -4.63 9.24
CA LEU A 41 1.35 -5.76 8.53
C LEU A 41 1.26 -5.46 7.03
N LEU A 42 1.70 -6.39 6.21
CA LEU A 42 1.69 -6.32 4.75
C LEU A 42 0.82 -7.44 4.22
N GLU A 43 -0.32 -7.08 3.64
CA GLU A 43 -1.14 -7.98 2.81
C GLU A 43 -0.62 -7.92 1.37
N LEU A 44 -0.14 -9.03 0.82
CA LEU A 44 0.63 -9.04 -0.42
C LEU A 44 -0.22 -9.50 -1.60
N LYS A 45 -0.46 -8.60 -2.55
CA LYS A 45 -1.23 -8.90 -3.77
C LYS A 45 -0.33 -8.97 -5.01
N TRP A 46 -0.25 -10.15 -5.60
CA TRP A 46 0.50 -10.36 -6.85
C TRP A 46 -0.42 -10.29 -8.07
N PHE A 47 -0.56 -9.09 -8.63
CA PHE A 47 -1.31 -8.88 -9.87
C PHE A 47 -0.41 -8.50 -11.04
N ILE A 48 -0.77 -8.97 -12.22
CA ILE A 48 -0.40 -8.31 -13.47
C ILE A 48 -1.33 -7.10 -13.62
N ALA A 49 -0.81 -5.98 -14.14
CA ALA A 49 -1.62 -4.79 -14.35
C ALA A 49 -2.82 -5.13 -15.28
N PRO A 50 -4.06 -4.84 -14.85
CA PRO A 50 -5.24 -5.19 -15.63
C PRO A 50 -5.31 -4.35 -16.91
N THR A 51 -5.62 -4.98 -18.03
CA THR A 51 -5.65 -4.32 -19.35
C THR A 51 -7.07 -4.04 -19.85
N VAL A 52 -8.05 -4.78 -19.33
CA VAL A 52 -9.47 -4.64 -19.71
C VAL A 52 -10.35 -4.32 -18.50
N ALA A 53 -11.51 -3.71 -18.76
CA ALA A 53 -12.41 -3.25 -17.70
C ALA A 53 -12.82 -4.35 -16.71
N ARG A 54 -13.08 -5.57 -17.19
CA ARG A 54 -13.45 -6.70 -16.33
C ARG A 54 -12.34 -7.06 -15.35
N GLU A 55 -11.10 -7.17 -15.82
CA GLU A 55 -9.94 -7.42 -14.96
C GLU A 55 -9.77 -6.30 -13.93
N ARG A 56 -10.02 -5.05 -14.31
CA ARG A 56 -9.94 -3.91 -13.39
C ARG A 56 -10.94 -4.07 -12.23
N ILE A 57 -12.16 -4.49 -12.51
CA ILE A 57 -13.17 -4.77 -11.47
C ILE A 57 -12.71 -5.92 -10.58
N GLU A 58 -12.37 -7.06 -11.18
CA GLU A 58 -11.94 -8.26 -10.43
C GLU A 58 -10.73 -7.98 -9.54
N LYS A 59 -9.73 -7.23 -10.03
CA LYS A 59 -8.55 -6.89 -9.23
C LYS A 59 -8.86 -5.84 -8.17
N SER A 60 -9.79 -4.91 -8.40
CA SER A 60 -10.25 -3.98 -7.36
C SER A 60 -10.90 -4.73 -6.21
N GLU A 61 -11.78 -5.70 -6.49
CA GLU A 61 -12.41 -6.54 -5.45
C GLU A 61 -11.38 -7.32 -4.63
N GLU A 62 -10.31 -7.81 -5.27
CA GLU A 62 -9.21 -8.48 -4.56
C GLU A 62 -8.42 -7.53 -3.65
N ILE A 63 -8.28 -6.26 -4.02
CA ILE A 63 -7.69 -5.23 -3.14
C ILE A 63 -8.60 -4.95 -1.96
N GLU A 64 -9.91 -4.81 -2.18
CA GLU A 64 -10.91 -4.59 -1.13
C GLU A 64 -10.94 -5.74 -0.12
N LYS A 65 -10.83 -7.00 -0.59
CA LYS A 65 -10.63 -8.16 0.28
C LYS A 65 -9.35 -8.04 1.10
N GLY A 66 -8.24 -7.64 0.47
CA GLY A 66 -6.98 -7.41 1.18
C GLY A 66 -7.09 -6.35 2.28
N ILE A 67 -7.78 -5.24 2.00
CA ILE A 67 -8.08 -4.20 3.01
C ILE A 67 -8.85 -4.81 4.17
N SER A 68 -9.88 -5.62 3.89
CA SER A 68 -10.72 -6.25 4.90
C SER A 68 -9.93 -7.21 5.78
N GLN A 69 -9.01 -7.98 5.20
CA GLN A 69 -8.09 -8.88 5.91
C GLN A 69 -7.14 -8.11 6.84
N VAL A 70 -6.59 -6.99 6.38
CA VAL A 70 -5.75 -6.13 7.22
C VAL A 70 -6.53 -5.54 8.40
N LEU A 71 -7.74 -5.03 8.15
CA LEU A 71 -8.61 -4.49 9.20
C LEU A 71 -8.97 -5.56 10.24
N GLU A 72 -9.24 -6.80 9.81
CA GLU A 72 -9.48 -7.93 10.71
C GLU A 72 -8.29 -8.18 11.65
N LEU A 73 -7.06 -8.15 11.14
CA LEU A 73 -5.86 -8.31 11.95
C LEU A 73 -5.63 -7.12 12.88
N GLN A 74 -5.88 -5.89 12.43
CA GLN A 74 -5.78 -4.70 13.27
C GLN A 74 -6.80 -4.72 14.41
N GLN A 75 -8.03 -5.13 14.13
CA GLN A 75 -9.07 -5.30 15.14
C GLN A 75 -8.71 -6.40 16.14
N ALA A 76 -8.23 -7.55 15.66
CA ALA A 76 -7.75 -8.62 16.53
C ALA A 76 -6.59 -8.18 17.43
N PHE A 77 -5.69 -7.33 16.93
CA PHE A 77 -4.64 -6.73 17.74
C PHE A 77 -5.21 -5.81 18.83
N ALA A 78 -6.15 -4.93 18.47
CA ALA A 78 -6.83 -4.05 19.41
C ALA A 78 -7.57 -4.83 20.52
N ASP A 79 -8.13 -5.98 20.17
CA ASP A 79 -8.82 -6.90 21.08
C ASP A 79 -7.85 -7.80 21.89
N ASN A 80 -6.54 -7.56 21.81
CA ASN A 80 -5.49 -8.35 22.48
C ASN A 80 -5.54 -9.85 22.15
N HIS A 81 -5.86 -10.18 20.91
CA HIS A 81 -5.96 -11.56 20.45
C HIS A 81 -4.63 -12.31 20.61
N ARG A 82 -4.56 -13.20 21.60
CA ARG A 82 -3.32 -13.89 22.00
C ARG A 82 -2.63 -14.65 20.85
N PRO A 83 -3.33 -15.47 20.05
CA PRO A 83 -2.69 -16.14 18.92
C PRO A 83 -1.97 -15.20 17.95
N LEU A 84 -2.51 -14.00 17.70
CA LEU A 84 -1.88 -13.00 16.84
C LEU A 84 -0.64 -12.38 17.50
N LEU A 85 -0.77 -11.96 18.77
CA LEU A 85 0.35 -11.40 19.53
C LEU A 85 1.51 -12.38 19.65
N ASP A 86 1.21 -13.65 19.94
CA ASP A 86 2.19 -14.73 20.06
C ASP A 86 2.84 -15.03 18.70
N LYS A 87 2.05 -15.04 17.61
CA LYS A 87 2.56 -15.22 16.25
C LYS A 87 3.56 -14.13 15.87
N LEU A 88 3.24 -12.89 16.18
CA LEU A 88 4.08 -11.72 15.90
C LEU A 88 5.23 -11.56 16.91
N ASN A 89 5.16 -12.28 18.04
CA ASN A 89 6.04 -12.11 19.18
C ASN A 89 6.14 -10.63 19.59
N ILE A 90 4.98 -10.01 19.82
CA ILE A 90 4.80 -8.62 20.27
C ILE A 90 3.79 -8.57 21.42
N ASP A 91 3.72 -7.44 22.11
CA ASP A 91 2.71 -7.16 23.13
C ASP A 91 1.78 -6.01 22.73
N SER A 92 0.79 -5.73 23.56
CA SER A 92 -0.23 -4.68 23.32
C SER A 92 0.32 -3.25 23.37
N ASN A 93 1.58 -3.05 23.77
CA ASN A 93 2.22 -1.73 23.75
C ASN A 93 2.88 -1.43 22.40
N TYR A 94 2.85 -2.36 21.45
CA TYR A 94 3.31 -2.09 20.11
C TYR A 94 2.31 -1.22 19.36
N ARG A 95 2.82 -0.35 18.49
CA ARG A 95 2.01 0.24 17.44
C ARG A 95 1.91 -0.76 16.28
N LEU A 96 0.69 -1.16 15.94
CA LEU A 96 0.44 -2.05 14.80
C LEU A 96 -0.39 -1.32 13.75
N GLU A 97 0.16 -1.23 12.54
CA GLU A 97 -0.48 -0.60 11.39
C GLU A 97 -0.43 -1.57 10.20
N GLY A 98 -1.31 -1.39 9.23
CA GLY A 98 -1.45 -2.30 8.10
C GLY A 98 -1.42 -1.60 6.75
N VAL A 99 -0.96 -2.32 5.73
CA VAL A 99 -0.88 -1.83 4.34
C VAL A 99 -1.13 -2.98 3.36
N VAL A 100 -1.87 -2.70 2.30
CA VAL A 100 -1.95 -3.61 1.15
C VAL A 100 -0.85 -3.27 0.17
N VAL A 101 -0.03 -4.26 -0.17
CA VAL A 101 1.11 -4.10 -1.06
C VAL A 101 0.86 -4.87 -2.35
N SER A 102 0.80 -4.16 -3.47
CA SER A 102 0.61 -4.74 -4.78
C SER A 102 1.89 -4.74 -5.61
N GLN A 103 2.07 -5.74 -6.48
CA GLN A 103 3.22 -5.80 -7.37
C GLN A 103 3.20 -4.67 -8.42
N ASN A 104 2.09 -4.50 -9.13
CA ASN A 104 2.05 -3.67 -10.34
C ASN A 104 0.88 -2.67 -10.40
N TRP A 105 -0.15 -2.81 -9.56
CA TRP A 105 -1.37 -2.00 -9.69
C TRP A 105 -2.07 -1.82 -8.34
N ILE A 106 -2.35 -0.57 -7.95
CA ILE A 106 -2.87 -0.23 -6.62
C ILE A 106 -4.39 -0.04 -6.57
N GLY A 107 -5.10 -0.39 -7.64
CA GLY A 107 -6.56 -0.23 -7.71
C GLY A 107 -7.02 1.05 -8.40
N TYR A 108 -8.31 1.13 -8.68
CA TYR A 108 -8.98 2.40 -8.97
C TYR A 108 -9.29 3.16 -7.68
N ALA A 109 -9.76 4.41 -7.82
CA ALA A 109 -10.15 5.27 -6.70
C ALA A 109 -11.19 4.63 -5.76
N ASN A 110 -12.01 3.69 -6.25
CA ASN A 110 -13.00 2.97 -5.44
C ASN A 110 -12.42 1.85 -4.59
N ALA A 111 -11.25 1.31 -4.95
CA ALA A 111 -10.56 0.25 -4.20
C ALA A 111 -9.51 0.84 -3.25
N GLN A 112 -9.86 1.91 -2.55
CA GLN A 112 -9.03 2.59 -1.56
C GLN A 112 -9.76 2.63 -0.22
N SER A 113 -9.04 2.47 0.89
CA SER A 113 -9.56 2.69 2.23
C SER A 113 -8.80 3.84 2.88
N PRO A 114 -9.45 4.78 3.59
CA PRO A 114 -8.78 5.82 4.36
C PRO A 114 -7.82 5.25 5.42
N GLU A 115 -8.19 4.12 6.02
CA GLU A 115 -7.47 3.49 7.14
C GLU A 115 -6.31 2.60 6.68
N VAL A 116 -6.51 1.86 5.58
CA VAL A 116 -5.49 0.93 5.06
C VAL A 116 -4.97 1.45 3.71
N PRO A 117 -3.73 1.97 3.66
CA PRO A 117 -3.12 2.40 2.41
C PRO A 117 -2.88 1.21 1.46
N VAL A 118 -2.94 1.49 0.16
CA VAL A 118 -2.62 0.53 -0.91
C VAL A 118 -1.45 1.10 -1.71
N ILE A 119 -0.34 0.37 -1.77
CA ILE A 119 0.91 0.86 -2.35
C ILE A 119 1.59 -0.20 -3.23
N ARG A 120 2.40 0.25 -4.19
CA ARG A 120 3.31 -0.64 -4.93
C ARG A 120 4.46 -1.11 -4.06
N VAL A 121 4.81 -2.38 -4.19
CA VAL A 121 5.96 -3.00 -3.52
C VAL A 121 7.26 -2.23 -3.72
N ASP A 122 7.52 -1.72 -4.93
CA ASP A 122 8.77 -1.03 -5.24
C ASP A 122 8.88 0.29 -4.48
N HIS A 123 7.77 1.02 -4.33
CA HIS A 123 7.72 2.29 -3.59
C HIS A 123 7.91 2.04 -2.10
N LEU A 124 7.25 1.01 -1.56
CA LEU A 124 7.38 0.67 -0.15
C LEU A 124 8.81 0.21 0.20
N ILE A 125 9.42 -0.65 -0.63
CA ILE A 125 10.82 -1.08 -0.41
C ILE A 125 11.77 0.12 -0.51
N ALA A 126 11.60 0.99 -1.51
CA ALA A 126 12.43 2.19 -1.65
C ALA A 126 12.30 3.10 -0.42
N LYS A 127 11.08 3.33 0.08
CA LYS A 127 10.84 4.10 1.30
C LYS A 127 11.47 3.45 2.53
N LEU A 128 11.25 2.15 2.76
CA LEU A 128 11.82 1.43 3.91
C LEU A 128 13.36 1.44 3.90
N LYS A 129 13.98 1.43 2.72
CA LYS A 129 15.44 1.58 2.59
C LYS A 129 15.92 2.98 2.95
N ALA A 130 15.23 4.01 2.45
CA ALA A 130 15.60 5.42 2.64
C ALA A 130 15.25 5.95 4.04
N ALA A 131 14.20 5.42 4.66
CA ALA A 131 13.71 5.85 5.95
C ALA A 131 14.68 5.48 7.08
N GLU A 132 14.76 6.37 8.07
CA GLU A 132 15.55 6.16 9.29
C GLU A 132 14.87 5.18 10.24
N SER A 133 13.53 5.14 10.24
CA SER A 133 12.71 4.34 11.16
C SER A 133 11.52 3.69 10.48
N LEU A 134 11.01 2.59 11.06
CA LEU A 134 9.77 1.97 10.59
C LEU A 134 8.58 2.89 10.88
N GLN A 135 8.59 3.57 12.03
CA GLN A 135 7.58 4.57 12.38
C GLN A 135 7.45 5.69 11.34
N SER A 136 8.55 6.26 10.84
CA SER A 136 8.49 7.30 9.79
C SER A 136 7.90 6.79 8.48
N THR A 137 8.09 5.51 8.17
CA THR A 137 7.46 4.89 6.99
C THR A 137 5.96 4.75 7.19
N ILE A 138 5.51 4.40 8.40
CA ILE A 138 4.10 4.32 8.74
C ILE A 138 3.40 5.67 8.60
N GLU A 139 3.99 6.76 9.12
CA GLU A 139 3.36 8.08 8.97
C GLU A 139 3.26 8.49 7.50
N TRP A 140 4.34 8.29 6.74
CA TRP A 140 4.36 8.52 5.29
C TRP A 140 3.27 7.72 4.53
N LEU A 141 3.00 6.48 4.97
CA LEU A 141 1.92 5.66 4.42
C LEU A 141 0.53 6.22 4.76
N LYS A 142 0.32 6.65 6.01
CA LYS A 142 -0.96 7.21 6.50
C LYS A 142 -1.30 8.53 5.81
N ASP A 143 -0.29 9.38 5.64
CA ASP A 143 -0.43 10.68 4.98
C ASP A 143 -0.48 10.55 3.44
N ARG A 144 -0.36 9.32 2.91
CA ARG A 144 -0.40 9.00 1.47
C ARG A 144 0.56 9.83 0.64
N GLU A 145 1.71 10.16 1.22
CA GLU A 145 2.75 10.95 0.54
C GLU A 145 3.36 10.23 -0.67
N TYR A 146 3.05 8.95 -0.86
CA TYR A 146 3.42 8.16 -2.04
C TYR A 146 2.56 8.46 -3.28
N LEU A 147 1.46 9.21 -3.14
CA LEU A 147 0.59 9.56 -4.25
C LEU A 147 1.07 10.86 -4.95
N PRO A 148 0.85 10.98 -6.27
CA PRO A 148 1.07 12.25 -6.98
C PRO A 148 0.21 13.36 -6.37
N LYS A 149 0.73 14.60 -6.41
CA LYS A 149 0.09 15.80 -5.87
C LYS A 149 -0.07 16.81 -6.99
N GLU A 150 -1.28 17.33 -7.15
CA GLU A 150 -1.53 18.39 -8.13
C GLU A 150 -0.81 19.68 -7.72
N GLY A 151 -0.23 20.40 -8.68
CA GLY A 151 0.58 21.60 -8.46
C GLY A 151 2.05 21.33 -8.11
N GLU A 152 2.37 20.13 -7.64
CA GLU A 152 3.76 19.70 -7.37
C GLU A 152 4.26 18.70 -8.42
N HIS A 153 3.49 17.62 -8.62
CA HIS A 153 3.88 16.51 -9.48
C HIS A 153 3.23 16.56 -10.86
N PHE A 154 1.99 17.04 -10.93
CA PHE A 154 1.25 17.21 -12.17
C PHE A 154 0.31 18.41 -12.06
N LYS A 155 -0.22 18.86 -13.20
CA LYS A 155 -1.36 19.78 -13.25
C LYS A 155 -2.36 19.27 -14.29
N ILE A 156 -3.62 19.61 -14.09
CA ILE A 156 -4.66 19.36 -15.08
C ILE A 156 -4.72 20.57 -16.01
N VAL A 157 -4.62 20.33 -17.31
CA VAL A 157 -4.73 21.36 -18.36
C VAL A 157 -5.87 21.01 -19.30
N ASP A 158 -6.47 22.01 -19.93
CA ASP A 158 -7.44 21.78 -21.00
C ASP A 158 -6.69 21.24 -22.21
N GLY A 159 -7.10 20.06 -22.67
CA GLY A 159 -6.62 19.49 -23.92
C GLY A 159 -7.16 20.23 -25.14
N ASP A 160 -6.67 19.85 -26.31
CA ASP A 160 -7.10 20.47 -27.55
C ASP A 160 -8.62 20.25 -27.79
N PRO A 161 -9.37 21.32 -28.11
CA PRO A 161 -10.82 21.21 -28.30
C PRO A 161 -11.15 20.35 -29.52
N LEU A 162 -11.85 19.24 -29.29
CA LEU A 162 -12.37 18.38 -30.34
C LEU A 162 -13.76 18.88 -30.75
N THR A 163 -13.92 19.23 -32.02
CA THR A 163 -15.24 19.62 -32.56
C THR A 163 -15.95 18.42 -33.17
N ILE A 164 -17.13 18.07 -32.64
CA ILE A 164 -18.01 17.05 -33.19
C ILE A 164 -19.31 17.73 -33.61
N CYS A 165 -19.50 17.94 -34.91
CA CYS A 165 -20.60 18.72 -35.47
C CYS A 165 -20.68 20.12 -34.84
N ASN A 166 -21.73 20.41 -34.06
CA ASN A 166 -21.95 21.69 -33.40
C ASN A 166 -21.52 21.69 -31.92
N TRP A 167 -20.87 20.62 -31.46
CA TRP A 167 -20.39 20.47 -30.09
C TRP A 167 -18.88 20.65 -30.04
N SER A 168 -18.41 21.40 -29.04
CA SER A 168 -16.99 21.47 -28.68
C SER A 168 -16.80 20.67 -27.39
N LEU A 169 -15.92 19.68 -27.46
CA LEU A 169 -15.51 18.86 -26.33
C LEU A 169 -14.09 19.26 -25.96
N ILE A 170 -13.89 19.68 -24.72
CA ILE A 170 -12.57 19.88 -24.13
C ILE A 170 -12.35 18.72 -23.16
N THR A 171 -11.32 17.92 -23.43
CA THR A 171 -10.92 16.82 -22.55
C THR A 171 -9.78 17.30 -21.66
N PRO A 172 -9.89 17.18 -20.33
CA PRO A 172 -8.78 17.50 -19.45
C PRO A 172 -7.61 16.53 -19.71
N GLU A 173 -6.42 17.08 -19.81
CA GLU A 173 -5.15 16.37 -19.95
C GLU A 173 -4.31 16.54 -18.68
N VAL A 174 -3.44 15.56 -18.39
CA VAL A 174 -2.52 15.61 -17.26
C VAL A 174 -1.14 15.98 -17.77
N GLU A 175 -0.65 17.15 -17.40
CA GLU A 175 0.72 17.59 -17.69
C GLU A 175 1.62 17.29 -16.47
N LEU A 176 2.69 16.53 -16.69
CA LEU A 176 3.69 16.22 -15.67
C LEU A 176 4.57 17.45 -15.40
N LEU A 177 4.70 17.83 -14.13
CA LEU A 177 5.58 18.92 -13.69
C LEU A 177 6.98 18.42 -13.29
N VAL A 178 7.10 17.12 -13.03
CA VAL A 178 8.37 16.44 -12.75
C VAL A 178 8.58 15.29 -13.73
N HIS A 179 9.80 15.19 -14.24
CA HIS A 179 10.27 14.03 -14.98
C HIS A 179 11.02 13.09 -14.03
N ASP A 180 10.29 12.50 -13.08
CA ASP A 180 10.86 11.49 -12.19
C ASP A 180 10.29 10.10 -12.53
N THR A 181 11.19 9.14 -12.68
CA THR A 181 10.92 7.70 -12.90
C THR A 181 10.00 7.07 -11.85
N PHE A 182 9.80 7.70 -10.69
CA PHE A 182 8.99 7.18 -9.59
C PHE A 182 7.49 7.52 -9.67
N PHE A 183 7.05 8.35 -10.62
CA PHE A 183 5.63 8.58 -10.86
C PHE A 183 5.15 7.78 -12.07
N PRO A 184 4.57 6.58 -11.86
CA PRO A 184 3.87 5.89 -12.93
C PRO A 184 2.55 6.62 -13.17
N LEU A 185 2.50 7.49 -14.18
CA LEU A 185 1.25 7.68 -14.92
C LEU A 185 1.06 6.49 -15.86
#